data_AF-A0A6M1ZBP1-F1
#
_entry.id   AF-A0A6M1ZBP1-F1
#
_cell.length_a   1.000
_cell.length_b   1.000
_cell.length_c   1.000
_cell.angle_alpha   90.00
_cell.angle_beta   90.00
_cell.angle_gamma   90.00
#
_symmetry.space_group_name_H-M   'P 1'
#
loop_
_entity.id
_entity.type
_entity.pdbx_description
1 polymer ?
#
loop_
_entity_poly.entity_id
_entity_poly.type
_entity_poly.pdbx_seq_one_letter_code
_entity_poly.pdbx_strand_id
1 'polypeptide(L)'
;MSEIRYVDRKSKEIKSEAIYGEFFIKLLYGDGWFSNLLSRSILPLICRFSVFSKYYGWLQNGSTSRKKIIPFIEKYQVDDSEFLEPVGSFRSFNDFFIRKLNPSARPIQSGNDIAILPADGRYLVYANIERCPGIVVKDKRFSLEQL
;
A
#
# COMPACT_ATOMS: atom_id res chain seq x y z
N MET A 1 -1.72 17.92 0.04
CA MET A 1 -1.44 16.63 0.71
C MET A 1 -0.03 16.61 1.27
N SER A 2 0.08 16.60 2.59
CA SER A 2 1.36 16.54 3.31
C SER A 2 2.01 15.16 3.21
N GLU A 3 3.33 15.13 3.39
CA GLU A 3 4.11 13.91 3.52
C GLU A 3 3.55 13.00 4.64
N ILE A 4 3.38 11.71 4.36
CA ILE A 4 2.93 10.74 5.37
C ILE A 4 4.12 10.43 6.27
N ARG A 5 3.99 10.77 7.54
CA ARG A 5 5.02 10.54 8.56
C ARG A 5 4.55 9.49 9.56
N TYR A 6 5.47 8.66 10.01
CA TYR A 6 5.22 7.67 11.05
C TYR A 6 6.35 7.68 12.08
N VAL A 7 6.03 7.24 13.30
CA VAL A 7 7.03 7.03 14.34
C VAL A 7 7.55 5.61 14.21
N ASP A 8 8.84 5.45 13.95
CA ASP A 8 9.48 4.13 14.00
C ASP A 8 9.59 3.69 15.45
N ARG A 9 8.95 2.56 15.80
CA ARG A 9 8.93 2.06 17.19
C ARG A 9 10.32 1.72 17.71
N LYS A 10 11.25 1.30 16.84
CA LYS A 10 12.60 0.90 17.24
C LYS A 10 13.49 2.11 17.51
N SER A 11 13.58 3.05 16.57
CA SER A 11 14.42 4.25 16.73
C SER A 11 13.74 5.39 17.50
N LYS A 12 12.41 5.37 17.64
CA LYS A 12 11.56 6.47 18.14
C LYS A 12 11.60 7.74 17.30
N GLU A 13 12.18 7.69 16.11
CA GLU A 13 12.28 8.83 15.21
C GLU A 13 11.05 8.92 14.30
N ILE A 14 10.77 10.14 13.85
CA ILE A 14 9.75 10.38 12.83
C ILE A 14 10.39 10.14 11.47
N LYS A 15 9.87 9.18 10.72
CA LYS A 15 10.30 8.84 9.36
C LYS A 15 9.19 9.17 8.36
N SER A 16 9.60 9.40 7.11
CA SER A 16 8.70 9.57 5.97
C SER A 16 8.46 8.23 5.28
N GLU A 17 7.24 8.01 4.82
CA GLU A 17 6.85 6.80 4.09
C GLU A 17 6.96 7.03 2.58
N ALA A 18 7.66 6.12 1.89
CA ALA A 18 7.72 6.11 0.44
C ALA A 18 6.45 5.49 -0.15
N ILE A 19 5.56 6.31 -0.70
CA ILE A 19 4.24 5.86 -1.13
C ILE A 19 4.28 5.35 -2.58
N TYR A 20 3.86 4.10 -2.79
CA TYR A 20 3.64 3.59 -4.14
C TYR A 20 2.50 4.32 -4.83
N GLY A 21 2.77 4.81 -6.05
CA GLY A 21 1.78 5.55 -6.82
C GLY A 21 1.47 6.94 -6.26
N GLU A 22 2.38 7.54 -5.48
CA GLU A 22 2.22 8.88 -4.88
C GLU A 22 1.71 9.93 -5.89
N PHE A 23 2.18 9.88 -7.14
CA PHE A 23 1.68 10.75 -8.22
C PHE A 23 0.16 10.63 -8.40
N PHE A 24 -0.37 9.41 -8.50
CA PHE A 24 -1.82 9.19 -8.65
C PHE A 24 -2.58 9.62 -7.40
N ILE A 25 -2.02 9.38 -6.21
CA ILE A 25 -2.65 9.80 -4.95
C ILE A 25 -2.68 11.33 -4.86
N LYS A 26 -1.59 12.02 -5.21
CA LYS A 26 -1.54 13.50 -5.28
C LYS A 26 -2.48 14.05 -6.35
N LEU A 27 -2.65 13.36 -7.47
CA LEU A 27 -3.60 13.77 -8.51
C LEU A 27 -5.06 13.61 -8.04
N LEU A 28 -5.36 12.51 -7.35
CA LEU A 28 -6.71 12.18 -6.86
C LEU A 28 -7.14 13.01 -5.64
N TYR A 29 -6.21 13.27 -4.72
CA TYR A 29 -6.49 13.83 -3.39
C TYR A 29 -5.69 15.11 -3.08
N GLY A 30 -4.98 15.67 -4.05
CA GLY A 30 -4.19 16.89 -3.86
C GLY A 30 -5.00 18.17 -4.03
N ASP A 31 -4.50 19.24 -3.42
CA ASP A 31 -5.20 20.53 -3.27
C ASP A 31 -4.85 21.55 -4.38
N GLY A 32 -4.04 21.15 -5.38
CA GLY A 32 -3.64 22.00 -6.49
C GLY A 32 -4.79 22.33 -7.44
N TRP A 33 -4.64 23.39 -8.25
CA TRP A 33 -5.65 23.79 -9.25
C TRP A 33 -5.87 22.69 -10.31
N PHE A 34 -4.79 22.08 -10.83
CA PHE A 34 -4.87 20.99 -11.78
C PHE A 34 -5.48 19.71 -11.18
N SER A 35 -5.15 19.36 -9.93
CA SER A 35 -5.75 18.21 -9.25
C SER A 35 -7.23 18.46 -8.97
N ASN A 36 -7.64 19.65 -8.52
CA ASN A 36 -9.05 20.00 -8.31
C ASN A 36 -9.88 19.97 -9.60
N LEU A 37 -9.30 20.36 -10.74
CA LEU A 37 -9.97 20.31 -12.04
C LEU A 37 -10.19 18.87 -12.54
N LEU A 38 -9.17 18.00 -12.42
CA LEU A 38 -9.30 16.59 -12.80
C LEU A 38 -10.10 15.77 -11.78
N SER A 39 -9.93 16.01 -10.48
CA SER A 39 -10.48 15.19 -9.39
C SER A 39 -11.98 15.36 -9.20
N ARG A 40 -12.53 16.54 -9.50
CA ARG A 40 -13.97 16.81 -9.32
C ARG A 40 -14.82 16.33 -10.51
N SER A 41 -14.24 16.23 -11.71
CA SER A 41 -15.00 15.94 -12.93
C SER A 41 -14.58 14.68 -13.68
N ILE A 42 -13.28 14.43 -13.85
CA ILE A 42 -12.77 13.36 -14.73
C ILE A 42 -12.50 12.07 -13.95
N LEU A 43 -11.84 12.19 -12.79
CA LEU A 43 -11.45 11.04 -11.98
C LEU A 43 -12.63 10.26 -11.39
N PRO A 44 -13.76 10.86 -10.94
CA PRO A 44 -14.90 10.08 -10.46
C PRO A 44 -15.52 9.21 -11.56
N LEU A 45 -15.46 9.67 -12.82
CA LEU A 45 -15.87 8.88 -13.99
C LEU A 45 -14.87 7.75 -14.26
N ILE A 46 -13.58 8.04 -14.39
CA ILE A 46 -12.56 7.02 -14.68
C ILE A 46 -12.53 5.94 -13.59
N CYS A 47 -12.58 6.32 -12.32
CA CYS A 47 -12.61 5.38 -11.19
C CYS A 47 -13.91 4.57 -11.11
N ARG A 48 -15.03 5.06 -11.68
CA ARG A 48 -16.29 4.29 -11.76
C ARG A 48 -16.25 3.18 -12.81
N PHE A 49 -15.41 3.31 -13.83
CA PHE A 49 -15.33 2.33 -14.89
C PHE A 49 -14.41 1.19 -14.50
N SER A 50 -14.99 0.04 -14.16
CA SER A 50 -14.25 -1.21 -13.89
C SER A 50 -13.32 -1.62 -15.05
N VAL A 51 -13.63 -1.15 -16.27
CA VAL A 51 -12.79 -1.33 -17.47
C VAL A 51 -11.42 -0.70 -17.31
N PHE A 52 -11.28 0.45 -16.66
CA PHE A 52 -9.96 1.08 -16.46
C PHE A 52 -9.08 0.25 -15.53
N SER A 53 -9.64 -0.28 -14.44
CA SER A 53 -8.92 -1.16 -13.51
C SER A 53 -8.48 -2.46 -14.19
N LYS A 54 -9.38 -3.12 -14.94
CA LYS A 54 -9.05 -4.30 -15.76
C LYS A 54 -7.98 -3.98 -16.82
N TYR A 55 -8.17 -2.83 -17.45
CA TYR A 55 -7.20 -2.02 -18.22
C TYR A 55 -5.77 -2.17 -17.73
N TYR A 56 -5.57 -1.49 -16.62
CA TYR A 56 -4.30 -1.37 -15.94
C TYR A 56 -3.77 -2.73 -15.48
N GLY A 57 -4.62 -3.60 -14.92
CA GLY A 57 -4.24 -4.94 -14.50
C GLY A 57 -3.69 -5.79 -15.65
N TRP A 58 -4.32 -5.73 -16.83
CA TRP A 58 -3.84 -6.40 -18.03
C TRP A 58 -2.44 -5.91 -18.44
N LEU A 59 -2.18 -4.60 -18.40
CA LEU A 59 -0.85 -4.04 -18.65
C LEU A 59 0.21 -4.56 -17.66
N GLN A 60 -0.13 -4.70 -16.38
CA GLN A 60 0.79 -5.22 -15.36
C GLN A 60 1.00 -6.74 -15.44
N ASN A 61 0.10 -7.47 -16.12
CA ASN A 61 0.27 -8.90 -16.42
C ASN A 61 1.15 -9.15 -17.65
N GLY A 62 1.35 -8.16 -18.51
CA GLY A 62 2.19 -8.28 -19.71
C GLY A 62 3.69 -8.39 -19.38
N SER A 63 4.44 -9.12 -20.19
CA SER A 63 5.88 -9.37 -19.95
C SER A 63 6.75 -8.11 -19.96
N THR A 64 6.35 -7.09 -20.71
CA THR A 64 7.03 -5.79 -20.77
C THR A 64 7.03 -5.07 -19.41
N SER A 65 6.05 -5.35 -18.55
CA SER A 65 5.96 -4.77 -17.21
C SER A 65 7.08 -5.24 -16.27
N ARG A 66 7.73 -6.38 -16.56
CA ARG A 66 8.87 -6.91 -15.80
C ARG A 66 10.00 -5.88 -15.63
N LYS A 67 10.18 -4.98 -16.59
CA LYS A 67 11.18 -3.89 -16.53
C LYS A 67 10.99 -2.95 -15.33
N LYS A 68 9.82 -2.97 -14.67
CA LYS A 68 9.52 -2.17 -13.48
C LYS A 68 10.04 -2.80 -12.17
N ILE A 69 10.39 -4.09 -12.17
CA ILE A 69 10.69 -4.83 -10.94
C ILE A 69 11.94 -4.29 -10.24
N ILE A 70 13.08 -4.22 -10.95
CA ILE A 70 14.34 -3.75 -10.35
C ILE A 70 14.23 -2.29 -9.86
N PRO A 71 13.73 -1.32 -10.66
CA PRO A 71 13.51 0.04 -10.15
C PRO A 71 12.56 0.10 -8.95
N PHE A 72 11.59 -0.81 -8.85
CA PHE A 72 10.68 -0.88 -7.72
C PHE A 72 11.39 -1.38 -6.46
N ILE A 73 12.16 -2.47 -6.57
CA ILE A 73 12.94 -3.03 -5.46
C ILE A 73 13.89 -1.96 -4.89
N GLU A 74 14.64 -1.28 -5.76
CA GLU A 74 15.58 -0.23 -5.37
C GLU A 74 14.86 0.97 -4.75
N LYS A 75 13.77 1.44 -5.36
CA LYS A 75 13.04 2.63 -4.87
C LYS A 75 12.38 2.39 -3.52
N TYR A 76 11.78 1.22 -3.30
CA TYR A 76 11.03 0.91 -2.08
C TYR A 76 11.83 0.04 -1.10
N GLN A 77 13.12 -0.22 -1.38
CA GLN A 77 14.03 -0.98 -0.52
C GLN A 77 13.44 -2.33 -0.12
N VAL A 78 12.88 -3.05 -1.11
CA VAL A 78 12.27 -4.36 -0.90
C VAL A 78 13.39 -5.40 -0.74
N ASP A 79 13.41 -6.12 0.37
CA ASP A 79 14.41 -7.16 0.61
C ASP A 79 14.12 -8.41 -0.24
N ASP A 80 14.93 -8.63 -1.28
CA ASP A 80 14.79 -9.76 -2.19
C ASP A 80 15.35 -11.08 -1.65
N SER A 81 16.09 -11.05 -0.55
CA SER A 81 16.55 -12.27 0.15
C SER A 81 15.39 -13.04 0.79
N GLU A 82 14.26 -12.38 1.05
CA GLU A 82 13.06 -13.00 1.59
C GLU A 82 12.24 -13.76 0.53
N PHE A 83 12.55 -13.63 -0.76
CA PHE A 83 11.72 -14.17 -1.83
C PHE A 83 11.94 -15.67 -1.97
N LEU A 84 10.86 -16.41 -2.24
CA LEU A 84 10.94 -17.84 -2.53
C LEU A 84 11.65 -18.11 -3.87
N GLU A 85 11.41 -17.22 -4.84
CA GLU A 85 11.90 -17.33 -6.21
C GLU A 85 12.84 -16.14 -6.51
N PRO A 86 13.91 -16.34 -7.30
CA PRO A 86 14.83 -15.27 -7.63
C PRO A 86 14.16 -14.18 -8.48
N VAL A 87 14.58 -12.92 -8.35
CA VAL A 87 13.99 -11.77 -9.06
C VAL A 87 13.92 -11.97 -10.59
N GLY A 88 14.87 -12.71 -11.15
CA GLY A 88 14.92 -13.03 -12.58
C GLY A 88 13.86 -14.01 -13.08
N SER A 89 13.11 -14.70 -12.20
CA SER A 89 12.10 -15.68 -12.63
C SER A 89 10.74 -15.06 -12.94
N PHE A 90 10.44 -13.87 -12.40
CA PHE A 90 9.14 -13.22 -12.55
C PHE A 90 8.86 -12.86 -14.02
N ARG A 91 7.66 -13.21 -14.48
CA ARG A 91 7.25 -13.02 -15.88
C ARG A 91 6.65 -11.64 -16.13
N SER A 92 6.12 -10.99 -15.11
CA SER A 92 5.48 -9.67 -15.18
C SER A 92 5.62 -8.94 -13.85
N PHE A 93 5.23 -7.66 -13.81
CA PHE A 93 5.23 -6.89 -12.58
C PHE A 93 4.20 -7.42 -11.57
N ASN A 94 3.02 -7.85 -12.03
CA ASN A 94 2.03 -8.44 -11.14
C ASN A 94 2.50 -9.75 -10.52
N ASP A 95 3.19 -10.61 -11.30
CA ASP A 95 3.78 -11.85 -10.81
C ASP A 95 4.78 -11.58 -9.65
N PHE A 96 5.61 -10.54 -9.81
CA PHE A 96 6.45 -10.02 -8.72
C PHE A 96 5.65 -9.41 -7.55
N PHE A 97 4.57 -8.68 -7.85
CA PHE A 97 3.79 -7.97 -6.82
C PHE A 97 3.11 -8.94 -5.84
N ILE A 98 2.72 -10.13 -6.31
CA ILE A 98 2.14 -11.22 -5.50
C ILE A 98 3.16 -12.32 -5.16
N ARG A 99 4.45 -12.03 -5.29
CA ARG A 99 5.52 -13.01 -5.04
C ARG A 99 5.35 -13.74 -3.71
N LYS A 100 5.76 -15.00 -3.68
CA LYS A 100 5.80 -15.80 -2.46
C LYS A 100 7.08 -15.47 -1.68
N LEU A 101 6.96 -15.45 -0.36
CA LEU A 101 8.10 -15.34 0.54
C LEU A 101 8.56 -16.72 1.01
N ASN A 102 9.81 -16.80 1.45
CA ASN A 102 10.34 -17.97 2.14
C ASN A 102 9.50 -18.23 3.41
N PRO A 103 9.08 -19.48 3.70
CA PRO A 103 8.30 -19.79 4.90
C PRO A 103 9.01 -19.40 6.21
N SER A 104 10.35 -19.41 6.20
CA SER A 104 11.18 -18.98 7.33
C SER A 104 11.18 -17.47 7.57
N ALA A 105 10.76 -16.64 6.60
CA ALA A 105 10.79 -15.19 6.72
C ALA A 105 9.73 -14.64 7.68
N ARG A 106 8.63 -15.39 7.90
CA ARG A 106 7.50 -14.99 8.76
C ARG A 106 7.05 -16.17 9.64
N PRO A 107 7.83 -16.55 10.67
CA PRO A 107 7.44 -17.61 11.58
C PRO A 107 6.13 -17.26 12.29
N ILE A 108 5.13 -18.13 12.20
CA ILE A 108 3.81 -17.93 12.81
C ILE A 108 3.84 -18.48 14.23
N GLN A 109 3.55 -17.63 15.21
CA GLN A 109 3.42 -18.04 16.60
C GLN A 109 2.07 -18.70 16.85
N SER A 110 2.06 -19.84 17.55
CA SER A 110 0.84 -20.59 17.90
C SER A 110 0.43 -20.36 19.35
N GLY A 111 -0.86 -20.42 19.63
CA GLY A 111 -1.45 -20.39 20.97
C GLY A 111 -2.87 -19.79 20.95
N ASN A 112 -3.68 -20.14 21.94
CA ASN A 112 -5.09 -19.72 21.98
C ASN A 112 -5.27 -18.24 22.38
N ASP A 113 -4.31 -17.68 23.11
CA ASP A 113 -4.33 -16.29 23.60
C ASP A 113 -3.38 -15.37 22.82
N ILE A 114 -3.01 -15.75 21.59
CA ILE A 114 -2.03 -15.03 20.76
C ILE A 114 -2.72 -14.55 19.49
N ALA A 115 -2.71 -13.23 19.29
CA ALA A 115 -3.07 -12.61 18.03
C ALA A 115 -1.81 -12.33 17.20
N ILE A 116 -1.79 -12.83 15.96
CA ILE A 116 -0.74 -12.53 14.98
C ILE A 116 -1.16 -11.39 14.06
N LEU A 117 -0.19 -10.73 13.43
CA LEU A 117 -0.48 -9.74 12.41
C LEU A 117 -0.87 -10.43 11.09
N PRO A 118 -1.94 -10.00 10.41
CA PRO A 118 -2.44 -10.67 9.21
C PRO A 118 -1.60 -10.37 7.95
N ALA A 119 -0.83 -9.29 7.96
CA ALA A 119 -0.05 -8.84 6.81
C ALA A 119 1.20 -8.04 7.23
N ASP A 120 2.16 -7.93 6.31
CA ASP A 120 3.26 -6.98 6.46
C ASP A 120 2.76 -5.55 6.23
N GLY A 121 3.15 -4.63 7.11
CA GLY A 121 2.75 -3.23 6.96
C GLY A 121 2.97 -2.38 8.20
N ARG A 122 2.40 -1.17 8.17
CA ARG A 122 2.31 -0.27 9.31
C ARG A 122 0.89 -0.30 9.86
N TYR A 123 0.78 -0.42 11.17
CA TYR A 123 -0.50 -0.57 11.85
C TYR A 123 -0.76 0.66 12.72
N LEU A 124 -1.90 1.29 12.49
CA LEU A 124 -2.52 2.19 13.47
C LEU A 124 -3.39 1.33 14.38
N VAL A 125 -3.09 1.34 15.67
CA VAL A 125 -3.78 0.51 16.67
C VAL A 125 -4.43 1.39 17.71
N TYR A 126 -5.72 1.15 17.94
CA TYR A 126 -6.46 1.74 19.06
C TYR A 126 -6.46 0.74 20.22
N ALA A 127 -5.80 1.08 21.32
CA ALA A 127 -5.70 0.19 22.48
C ALA A 127 -7.06 -0.08 23.15
N ASN A 128 -7.95 0.91 23.10
CA ASN A 128 -9.34 0.77 23.51
C ASN A 128 -10.19 1.66 22.61
N ILE A 129 -11.08 1.05 21.82
CA ILE A 129 -11.88 1.76 20.83
C ILE A 129 -12.99 2.61 21.48
N GLU A 130 -13.53 2.20 22.61
CA GLU A 130 -14.58 2.93 23.36
C GLU A 130 -14.07 4.27 23.90
N ARG A 131 -12.76 4.36 24.18
CA ARG A 131 -12.10 5.59 24.64
C ARG A 131 -11.72 6.53 23.51
N CYS A 132 -11.93 6.13 22.26
CA CYS A 132 -11.55 6.91 21.09
C CYS A 132 -12.78 7.65 20.55
N PRO A 133 -12.68 8.95 20.25
CA PRO A 133 -13.80 9.76 19.76
C PRO A 133 -14.19 9.45 18.29
N GLY A 134 -13.81 8.28 17.77
CA GLY A 134 -13.96 7.86 16.39
C GLY A 134 -12.64 7.39 15.76
N ILE A 135 -12.78 6.63 14.67
CA ILE A 135 -11.68 6.10 13.86
C ILE A 135 -11.36 7.12 12.77
N VAL A 136 -10.09 7.50 12.66
CA VAL A 136 -9.65 8.53 11.70
C VAL A 136 -9.16 7.84 10.43
N VAL A 137 -9.83 8.09 9.32
CA VAL A 137 -9.45 7.63 7.99
C VAL A 137 -9.39 8.82 7.05
N LYS A 138 -8.20 9.16 6.54
CA LYS A 138 -7.98 10.25 5.57
C LYS A 138 -8.65 11.56 6.01
N ASP A 139 -8.33 12.01 7.22
CA ASP A 139 -8.85 13.24 7.87
C ASP A 139 -10.36 13.27 8.17
N LYS A 140 -11.07 12.16 7.92
CA LYS A 140 -12.47 11.99 8.30
C LYS A 140 -12.57 11.09 9.53
N ARG A 141 -13.52 11.40 10.40
CA ARG A 141 -13.85 10.58 11.57
C ARG A 141 -15.06 9.71 11.24
N PHE A 142 -14.94 8.42 11.56
CA PHE A 142 -15.99 7.41 11.41
C PHE A 142 -16.31 6.81 12.77
N SER A 143 -17.58 6.47 13.00
CA SER A 143 -17.95 5.57 14.10
C SER A 143 -17.69 4.12 13.72
N LEU A 144 -17.70 3.21 14.70
CA LEU A 144 -17.50 1.78 14.43
C LEU A 144 -18.60 1.22 13.51
N GLU A 145 -19.83 1.71 13.64
CA GLU A 145 -20.99 1.29 12.87
C GLU A 145 -20.94 1.77 11.40
N GLN A 146 -20.09 2.74 11.09
CA GLN A 146 -19.98 3.35 9.76
C GLN A 146 -18.83 2.78 8.91
N LEU A 147 -17.97 1.93 9.49
CA LEU A 147 -16.83 1.29 8.81
C LEU A 147 -17.25 0.01 8.09
#